data_AF-W1YT48-F1
#
_entry.id   AF-W1YT48-F1
#
_cell.length_a   1.000
_cell.length_b   1.000
_cell.length_c   1.000
_cell.angle_alpha   90.00
_cell.angle_beta   90.00
_cell.angle_gamma   90.00
#
_symmetry.space_group_name_H-M   'P 1'
#
loop_
_entity.id
_entity.type
_entity.pdbx_description
1 polymer ?
#
loop_
_entity_poly.entity_id
_entity_poly.type
_entity_poly.pdbx_seq_one_letter_code
_entity_poly.pdbx_strand_id
1 'polypeptide(L)'
;CACELPGLFASGEASCISIHGANRLGGNSLADGVVFGKVSGAGAADYAETHEQPNVDAELAAAAKAWEARFTEVTSREGGRPVVEIRDALADAMWNKVGI
;
A
#
# COMPACT_ATOMS: atom_id res chain seq x y z
N CYS A 1 11.25 8.17 -4.46
CA CYS A 1 10.17 7.26 -4.91
C CYS A 1 10.52 5.78 -4.72
N ALA A 2 11.80 5.39 -4.67
CA ALA A 2 12.18 4.09 -4.13
C ALA A 2 11.79 4.04 -2.64
N CYS A 3 11.24 2.91 -2.21
CA CYS A 3 10.94 2.62 -0.81
C CYS A 3 12.17 1.99 -0.13
N GLU A 4 12.09 1.81 1.19
CA GLU A 4 13.14 1.11 1.95
C GLU A 4 13.28 -0.36 1.53
N LEU A 5 12.20 -0.97 1.02
CA LEU A 5 12.25 -2.28 0.39
C LEU A 5 12.82 -2.15 -1.03
N PRO A 6 13.99 -2.76 -1.35
CA PRO A 6 14.57 -2.68 -2.68
C PRO A 6 13.63 -3.22 -3.75
N GLY A 7 13.58 -2.55 -4.90
CA GLY A 7 12.69 -2.89 -6.02
C GLY A 7 11.23 -2.44 -5.83
N LEU A 8 10.84 -1.94 -4.65
CA LEU A 8 9.53 -1.33 -4.45
C LEU A 8 9.59 0.18 -4.67
N PHE A 9 8.71 0.68 -5.53
CA PHE A 9 8.54 2.11 -5.80
C PHE A 9 7.10 2.52 -5.51
N ALA A 10 6.92 3.72 -4.98
CA ALA A 10 5.61 4.31 -4.72
C ALA A 10 5.56 5.76 -5.23
N SER A 11 4.36 6.20 -5.63
CA SER A 11 4.08 7.58 -6.05
C SER A 11 2.63 7.98 -5.77
N GLY A 12 2.36 9.29 -5.80
CA GLY A 12 1.03 9.83 -5.56
C GLY A 12 0.61 9.67 -4.09
N GLU A 13 -0.70 9.59 -3.85
CA GLU A 13 -1.26 9.60 -2.49
C GLU A 13 -0.86 8.39 -1.63
N ALA A 14 -0.55 7.25 -2.26
CA ALA A 14 -0.03 6.07 -1.56
C ALA A 14 1.41 6.25 -1.04
N SER A 15 2.13 7.27 -1.55
CA SER A 15 3.52 7.53 -1.19
C SER A 15 3.63 8.67 -0.16
N CYS A 16 4.64 8.58 0.69
CA CYS A 16 5.07 9.71 1.51
C CYS A 16 6.40 10.25 0.98
N ILE A 17 6.35 10.92 -0.17
CA ILE A 17 7.52 11.65 -0.72
C ILE A 17 7.80 12.93 0.11
N SER A 18 6.91 13.24 1.07
CA SER A 18 7.03 14.31 2.06
C SER A 18 7.03 15.74 1.51
N ILE A 19 6.68 15.94 0.23
CA ILE A 19 6.53 17.30 -0.33
C ILE A 19 5.34 18.07 0.26
N HIS A 20 4.38 17.36 0.86
CA HIS A 20 3.18 17.95 1.47
C HIS A 20 3.33 18.20 2.98
N GLY A 21 4.34 17.61 3.62
CA GLY A 21 4.46 17.62 5.09
C GLY A 21 3.15 17.20 5.77
N ALA A 22 2.73 17.96 6.78
CA ALA A 22 1.47 17.72 7.50
C ALA A 22 0.23 18.32 6.82
N ASN A 23 0.39 19.17 5.80
CA ASN A 23 -0.74 19.82 5.13
C ASN A 23 -0.47 20.00 3.63
N ARG A 24 -1.23 19.25 2.84
CA ARG A 24 -1.17 19.31 1.39
C ARG A 24 -1.88 20.54 0.83
N LEU A 25 -1.22 21.27 -0.07
CA LEU A 25 -1.85 22.35 -0.82
C LEU A 25 -2.93 21.83 -1.79
N GLY A 26 -4.07 22.53 -1.82
CA GLY A 26 -5.19 22.23 -2.71
C GLY A 26 -4.75 22.20 -4.18
N GLY A 27 -5.31 21.26 -4.96
CA GLY A 27 -4.96 21.09 -6.38
C GLY A 27 -3.68 20.29 -6.66
N ASN A 28 -2.79 20.09 -5.69
CA ASN A 28 -1.49 19.45 -5.93
C ASN A 28 -1.49 17.91 -6.03
N SER A 29 -2.62 17.21 -5.84
CA SER A 29 -2.66 15.73 -5.79
C SER A 29 -2.54 15.11 -7.15
N LEU A 30 -3.22 15.69 -8.14
CA LEU A 30 -3.07 15.27 -9.51
C LEU A 30 -1.65 15.57 -10.02
N ALA A 31 -1.12 16.74 -9.69
CA ALA A 31 0.24 17.12 -10.04
C ALA A 31 1.28 16.18 -9.40
N ASP A 32 1.11 15.83 -8.13
CA ASP A 32 1.92 14.83 -7.42
C ASP A 32 1.89 13.48 -8.16
N GLY A 33 0.68 12.96 -8.41
CA GLY A 33 0.52 11.70 -9.14
C GLY A 33 1.21 11.69 -10.51
N VAL A 34 1.09 12.75 -11.30
CA VAL A 34 1.72 12.84 -12.63
C VAL A 34 3.24 12.97 -12.54
N VAL A 35 3.74 13.90 -11.71
CA VAL A 35 5.18 14.19 -11.60
C VAL A 35 5.91 13.01 -10.99
N PHE A 36 5.45 12.52 -9.84
CA PHE A 36 6.12 11.43 -9.15
C PHE A 36 5.77 10.06 -9.72
N GLY A 37 4.66 9.93 -10.45
CA GLY A 37 4.40 8.77 -11.32
C GLY A 37 5.50 8.62 -12.38
N LYS A 38 5.89 9.72 -13.04
CA LYS A 38 7.02 9.71 -13.98
C LYS A 38 8.34 9.34 -13.30
N VAL A 39 8.63 9.93 -12.14
CA VAL A 39 9.88 9.66 -11.40
C VAL A 39 9.95 8.21 -10.89
N SER A 40 8.86 7.70 -10.30
CA SER A 40 8.77 6.32 -9.81
C SER A 40 8.84 5.32 -10.96
N GLY A 41 8.14 5.58 -12.06
CA GLY A 41 8.18 4.72 -13.25
C GLY A 41 9.57 4.64 -13.88
N ALA A 42 10.27 5.78 -14.01
CA ALA A 42 11.64 5.79 -14.51
C ALA A 42 12.60 5.00 -13.59
N GLY A 43 12.47 5.17 -12.26
CA GLY A 43 13.28 4.43 -11.30
C GLY A 43 12.97 2.93 -11.27
N ALA A 44 11.69 2.55 -11.38
CA ALA A 44 11.29 1.16 -11.44
C ALA A 44 11.76 0.47 -12.72
N ALA A 45 11.72 1.16 -13.86
CA ALA A 45 12.26 0.66 -15.12
C ALA A 45 13.78 0.45 -15.05
N ASP A 46 14.53 1.45 -14.58
CA ASP A 46 15.99 1.35 -14.41
C ASP A 46 16.37 0.22 -13.44
N TYR A 47 15.65 0.08 -12.32
CA TYR A 47 15.87 -1.03 -11.39
C TYR A 47 15.62 -2.39 -12.05
N ALA A 48 14.53 -2.53 -12.81
CA ALA A 48 14.19 -3.78 -13.49
C ALA A 48 15.17 -4.15 -14.62
N GLU A 49 15.76 -3.16 -15.31
CA GLU A 49 16.78 -3.39 -16.34
C GLU A 49 18.14 -3.77 -15.76
N THR A 50 18.47 -3.28 -14.57
CA THR A 50 19.80 -3.43 -13.96
C THR A 50 19.90 -4.55 -12.92
N HIS A 51 18.77 -5.16 -12.53
CA HIS A 51 18.72 -6.21 -11.54
C HIS A 51 18.15 -7.50 -12.13
N GLU A 52 18.81 -8.62 -11.85
CA GLU A 52 18.28 -9.93 -12.21
C GLU A 52 17.06 -10.26 -11.35
N GLN A 53 16.07 -10.93 -11.95
CA GLN A 53 14.95 -11.49 -11.21
C GLN A 53 15.39 -12.83 -10.61
N PRO A 54 15.46 -12.96 -9.28
CA PRO A 54 15.74 -14.24 -8.66
C PRO A 54 14.59 -15.20 -8.96
N ASN A 55 14.90 -16.49 -9.17
CA ASN A 55 13.86 -17.52 -9.19
C ASN A 55 13.32 -17.67 -7.77
N VAL A 56 12.09 -17.20 -7.57
CA VAL A 56 11.38 -17.19 -6.27
C VAL A 56 10.04 -17.92 -6.38
N ASP A 57 9.87 -18.78 -7.37
CA ASP A 57 8.59 -19.44 -7.65
C ASP A 57 8.08 -20.25 -6.45
N ALA A 58 8.99 -20.95 -5.76
CA ALA A 58 8.66 -21.74 -4.59
C ALA A 58 8.24 -20.88 -3.40
N GLU A 59 9.00 -19.82 -3.11
CA GLU A 59 8.72 -18.86 -2.04
C GLU A 59 7.42 -18.09 -2.30
N LEU A 60 7.20 -17.66 -3.55
CA LEU A 60 5.97 -16.98 -3.97
C LEU A 60 4.76 -17.90 -3.82
N ALA A 61 4.85 -19.15 -4.27
CA ALA A 61 3.78 -20.14 -4.10
C ALA A 61 3.47 -20.41 -2.62
N ALA A 62 4.51 -20.51 -1.79
CA ALA A 62 4.34 -20.69 -0.34
C ALA A 62 3.66 -19.47 0.30
N ALA A 63 4.08 -18.25 -0.05
CA ALA A 63 3.49 -17.02 0.47
C ALA A 63 2.03 -16.84 0.02
N ALA A 64 1.72 -17.12 -1.24
CA ALA A 64 0.36 -17.08 -1.77
C ALA A 64 -0.55 -18.07 -1.02
N LYS A 65 -0.10 -19.32 -0.86
CA LYS A 65 -0.85 -20.35 -0.12
C LYS A 65 -1.07 -19.96 1.35
N ALA A 66 -0.08 -19.36 2.00
CA ALA A 66 -0.22 -18.88 3.37
C ALA A 66 -1.26 -17.75 3.47
N TRP A 67 -1.27 -16.81 2.52
CA TRP A 67 -2.26 -15.74 2.46
C TRP A 67 -3.67 -16.28 2.20
N GLU A 68 -3.83 -17.22 1.26
CA GLU A 68 -5.11 -17.88 0.97
C GLU A 68 -5.65 -18.61 2.20
N ALA A 69 -4.80 -19.38 2.90
CA ALA A 69 -5.18 -20.06 4.13
C ALA A 69 -5.67 -19.08 5.20
N ARG A 70 -4.97 -17.95 5.37
CA ARG A 70 -5.37 -16.89 6.31
C ARG A 70 -6.67 -16.22 5.88
N PHE A 71 -6.85 -15.97 4.59
CA PHE A 71 -8.09 -15.39 4.06
C PHE A 71 -9.27 -16.32 4.32
N THR A 72 -9.14 -17.61 4.02
CA THR A 72 -10.17 -18.62 4.31
C THR A 72 -10.47 -18.69 5.80
N GLU A 73 -9.45 -18.73 6.67
CA GLU A 73 -9.63 -18.75 8.13
C GLU A 73 -10.46 -17.55 8.61
N VAL A 74 -10.15 -16.34 8.14
CA VAL A 74 -10.83 -15.12 8.58
C VAL A 74 -12.25 -15.02 8.01
N THR A 75 -12.47 -15.46 6.77
CA THR A 75 -13.75 -15.28 6.06
C THR A 75 -14.75 -16.42 6.28
N SER A 76 -14.30 -17.61 6.68
CA SER A 76 -15.16 -18.76 7.00
C SER A 76 -15.60 -18.82 8.47
N ARG A 77 -15.20 -17.83 9.28
CA ARG A 77 -15.49 -17.81 10.71
C ARG A 77 -17.00 -17.70 10.96
N GLU A 78 -17.54 -18.64 11.73
CA GLU A 78 -18.98 -18.71 12.03
C GLU A 78 -19.40 -17.84 13.24
N GLY A 79 -18.44 -17.26 13.96
CA GLY A 79 -18.71 -16.49 15.18
C GLY A 79 -17.84 -15.25 15.34
N GLY A 80 -18.04 -14.51 16.43
CA GLY A 80 -17.33 -13.27 16.71
C GLY A 80 -17.98 -12.02 16.08
N ARG A 81 -17.36 -10.86 16.29
CA ARG A 81 -17.89 -9.59 15.80
C ARG A 81 -17.91 -9.54 14.27
N PRO A 82 -19.04 -9.16 13.63
CA PRO A 82 -19.11 -8.94 12.19
C PRO A 82 -18.11 -7.89 11.70
N VAL A 83 -17.58 -8.08 10.48
CA VAL A 83 -16.64 -7.14 9.86
C VAL A 83 -17.24 -5.73 9.75
N VAL A 84 -18.54 -5.64 9.47
CA VAL A 84 -19.26 -4.36 9.38
C VAL A 84 -19.19 -3.60 10.70
N GLU A 85 -19.47 -4.27 11.83
CA GLU A 85 -19.37 -3.64 13.15
C GLU A 85 -17.94 -3.21 13.51
N ILE A 86 -16.93 -3.96 13.07
CA ILE A 86 -15.52 -3.59 13.28
C ILE A 86 -15.16 -2.37 12.44
N ARG A 87 -15.55 -2.35 11.17
CA ARG A 87 -15.34 -1.23 10.24
C ARG A 87 -16.02 0.03 10.77
N ASP A 88 -17.27 -0.08 11.21
CA ASP A 88 -18.05 1.07 11.68
C ASP A 88 -17.47 1.60 13.00
N ALA A 89 -17.10 0.72 13.94
CA ALA A 89 -16.40 1.13 15.16
C ALA A 89 -15.05 1.81 14.88
N LEU A 90 -14.31 1.36 13.86
CA LEU A 90 -13.09 2.03 13.41
C LEU A 90 -13.40 3.42 12.83
N ALA A 91 -14.39 3.52 11.95
CA ALA A 91 -14.80 4.79 11.35
C ALA A 91 -15.24 5.80 12.43
N ASP A 92 -16.06 5.37 13.40
CA ASP A 92 -16.50 6.20 14.53
C ASP A 92 -15.32 6.65 15.40
N ALA A 93 -14.37 5.77 15.68
CA ALA A 93 -13.19 6.11 16.45
C ALA A 93 -12.33 7.16 15.73
N MET A 94 -12.11 6.99 14.42
CA MET A 94 -11.34 7.93 13.61
C MET A 94 -12.03 9.28 13.51
N TRP A 95 -13.35 9.30 13.30
CA TRP A 95 -14.14 10.53 13.20
C TRP A 95 -14.14 11.32 14.51
N ASN A 96 -14.41 10.66 15.64
CA ASN A 96 -14.62 11.34 16.91
C ASN A 96 -13.34 11.64 17.70
N LYS A 97 -12.21 11.01 17.35
CA LYS A 97 -10.95 11.12 18.13
C LYS A 97 -9.73 11.56 17.34
N VAL A 98 -9.81 11.58 16.00
CA VAL A 98 -8.68 11.90 15.11
C VAL A 98 -9.11 12.89 14.01
N GLY A 99 -10.18 13.65 14.28
CA GLY A 99 -10.62 14.79 13.49
C GLY A 99 -10.03 16.11 13.99
N ILE A 100 -10.56 17.22 13.46
CA ILE A 100 -10.34 18.57 14.01
C ILE A 100 -11.13 18.74 15.31
#